data_AF-A0A7Y0BZJ3-F1
#
_entry.id   AF-A0A7Y0BZJ3-F1
#
_cell.length_a   1.000
_cell.length_b   1.000
_cell.length_c   1.000
_cell.angle_alpha   90.00
_cell.angle_beta   90.00
_cell.angle_gamma   90.00
#
_symmetry.space_group_name_H-M   'P 1'
#
loop_
_entity.id
_entity.type
_entity.pdbx_description
1 polymer ?
#
loop_
_entity_poly.entity_id
_entity_poly.type
_entity_poly.pdbx_seq_one_letter_code
_entity_poly.pdbx_strand_id
1 'polypeptide(L)' 'MKLIIAAIALTASSLAFANRCPMEMKAIDAKLAETTTLSAADMTKVKQLRAEGETLHKAGKHAESEKALDGAKKMLGI' A
#
# COMPACT_ATOMS: atom_id res chain seq x y z
N MET A 1 -32.56 -3.90 23.19
CA MET A 1 -31.85 -2.86 22.41
C MET A 1 -30.37 -2.67 22.75
N LYS A 2 -29.84 -3.14 23.90
CA LYS A 2 -28.40 -2.98 24.23
C LYS A 2 -27.43 -3.96 23.55
N LEU A 3 -27.92 -5.08 22.99
CA LEU A 3 -27.05 -6.15 22.45
C LEU A 3 -26.78 -6.04 20.94
N ILE A 4 -27.39 -5.08 20.23
CA ILE A 4 -27.25 -4.94 18.77
C ILE A 4 -26.06 -4.02 18.40
N ILE A 5 -25.61 -3.15 19.32
CA ILE A 5 -24.56 -2.16 19.05
C ILE A 5 -23.15 -2.80 19.06
N ALA A 6 -22.94 -3.91 19.76
CA ALA A 6 -21.63 -4.57 19.86
C ALA A 6 -21.24 -5.39 18.60
N ALA A 7 -22.19 -5.72 17.72
CA ALA A 7 -21.93 -6.58 16.56
C ALA A 7 -21.36 -5.84 15.33
N ILE A 8 -21.43 -4.50 15.30
CA ILE A 8 -21.03 -3.69 14.14
C ILE A 8 -19.52 -3.36 14.15
N ALA A 9 -18.85 -3.43 15.31
CA ALA A 9 -17.43 -3.11 15.42
C ALA A 9 -16.49 -4.16 14.81
N LEU A 10 -16.95 -5.41 14.62
CA LEU A 10 -16.12 -6.52 14.14
C LEU A 10 -16.02 -6.61 12.60
N THR A 11 -16.86 -5.88 11.86
CA THR A 11 -16.84 -5.88 10.38
C THR A 11 -16.10 -4.67 9.79
N ALA A 12 -15.75 -3.67 10.59
CA ALA A 12 -15.03 -2.49 10.12
C ALA A 12 -13.55 -2.78 9.77
N SER A 13 -12.95 -3.78 10.40
CA SER A 13 -11.55 -4.17 10.19
C SER A 13 -11.31 -4.86 8.84
N SER A 14 -12.32 -5.52 8.26
CA SER A 14 -12.20 -6.14 6.93
C SER A 14 -12.21 -5.13 5.79
N LEU A 15 -12.96 -4.02 5.93
CA LEU A 15 -13.00 -2.93 4.95
C LEU A 15 -11.67 -2.16 4.89
N ALA A 16 -10.99 -2.01 6.04
CA ALA A 16 -9.67 -1.40 6.09
C ALA A 16 -8.61 -2.25 5.38
N PHE A 17 -8.72 -3.58 5.45
CA PHE A 17 -7.76 -4.49 4.80
C PHE A 17 -7.91 -4.51 3.27
N ALA A 18 -9.14 -4.45 2.76
CA ALA A 18 -9.40 -4.48 1.31
C ALA A 18 -8.77 -3.31 0.54
N ASN A 19 -8.55 -2.17 1.20
CA ASN A 19 -8.07 -0.93 0.56
C ASN A 19 -6.61 -0.58 0.85
N ARG A 20 -5.85 -1.41 1.59
CA ARG A 20 -4.47 -1.03 1.99
C ARG A 20 -3.52 -0.90 0.81
N CYS A 21 -3.38 -1.93 -0.03
CA CYS A 21 -2.46 -1.87 -1.18
C CYS A 21 -2.79 -0.68 -2.12
N PRO A 22 -4.06 -0.42 -2.51
CA PRO A 22 -4.42 0.77 -3.29
C PRO A 22 -4.03 2.09 -2.63
N MET A 23 -4.22 2.24 -1.32
CA MET A 23 -3.83 3.46 -0.60
C MET A 23 -2.31 3.64 -0.57
N GLU A 24 -1.57 2.57 -0.34
CA GLU A 24 -0.10 2.59 -0.32
C GLU A 24 0.49 2.90 -1.69
N MET A 25 -0.05 2.31 -2.77
CA MET A 25 0.32 2.65 -4.15
C MET A 25 0.14 4.14 -4.42
N LYS A 26 -1.00 4.71 -4.01
CA LYS A 26 -1.27 6.15 -4.16
C LYS A 26 -0.30 7.01 -3.35
N ALA A 27 0.05 6.60 -2.13
CA ALA A 27 1.03 7.32 -1.30
C ALA A 27 2.43 7.31 -1.92
N ILE A 28 2.85 6.16 -2.47
CA ILE A 28 4.10 6.02 -3.22
C ILE A 28 4.10 6.93 -4.45
N ASP A 29 3.02 6.96 -5.22
CA ASP A 29 2.90 7.80 -6.42
C ASP A 29 2.99 9.29 -6.08
N ALA A 30 2.28 9.72 -5.03
CA ALA A 30 2.33 11.09 -4.55
C ALA A 30 3.75 11.47 -4.12
N LYS A 31 4.41 10.62 -3.33
CA LYS A 31 5.76 10.90 -2.86
C LYS A 31 6.79 10.90 -3.99
N LEU A 32 6.65 10.01 -4.98
CA LEU A 32 7.48 10.01 -6.19
C LEU A 32 7.35 11.30 -7.00
N ALA A 33 6.16 11.90 -7.05
CA ALA A 33 5.94 13.17 -7.76
C ALA A 33 6.61 14.36 -7.05
N GLU A 34 6.79 14.28 -5.73
CA GLU A 34 7.43 15.32 -4.91
C GLU A 34 8.94 15.10 -4.71
N THR A 35 9.40 13.86 -4.89
CA THR A 35 10.78 13.48 -4.56
C THR A 35 11.78 14.08 -5.54
N THR A 36 12.79 14.75 -5.01
CA THR A 36 13.93 15.29 -5.77
C THR A 36 15.28 14.75 -5.27
N THR A 37 15.27 13.95 -4.20
CA THR A 37 16.47 13.57 -3.44
C THR A 37 16.96 12.14 -3.67
N LEU A 38 16.16 11.27 -4.30
CA LEU A 38 16.58 9.90 -4.60
C LEU A 38 17.46 9.85 -5.86
N SER A 39 18.42 8.93 -5.86
CA SER A 39 19.19 8.62 -7.07
C SER A 39 18.28 8.10 -8.18
N ALA A 40 18.71 8.20 -9.44
CA ALA A 40 17.95 7.63 -10.56
C ALA A 40 17.75 6.11 -10.43
N ALA A 41 18.73 5.41 -9.85
CA ALA A 41 18.65 3.98 -9.58
C ALA A 41 17.57 3.69 -8.52
N ASP A 42 17.55 4.46 -7.43
CA ASP A 42 16.56 4.26 -6.37
C ASP A 42 15.15 4.62 -6.84
N MET A 43 14.97 5.71 -7.60
CA MET A 43 13.69 6.04 -8.23
C MET A 43 13.19 4.91 -9.13
N THR A 44 14.09 4.29 -9.90
CA THR A 44 13.76 3.15 -10.75
C THR A 44 13.30 1.97 -9.91
N LYS A 45 14.01 1.68 -8.81
CA LYS A 45 13.66 0.57 -7.91
C LYS A 45 12.32 0.79 -7.21
N VAL A 46 12.04 2.01 -6.74
CA VAL A 46 10.75 2.38 -6.14
C VAL A 46 9.62 2.19 -7.15
N LYS A 47 9.78 2.65 -8.41
CA LYS A 47 8.78 2.46 -9.47
C LYS A 47 8.54 0.98 -9.80
N GLN A 48 9.60 0.17 -9.82
CA GLN A 48 9.48 -1.28 -10.01
C GLN A 48 8.70 -1.93 -8.87
N LEU A 49 9.03 -1.62 -7.61
CA LEU A 49 8.33 -2.15 -6.43
C LEU A 49 6.86 -1.73 -6.40
N ARG A 50 6.55 -0.48 -6.78
CA ARG A 50 5.18 0.00 -6.94
C ARG A 50 4.41 -0.80 -7.99
N ALA A 51 5.00 -0.99 -9.17
CA ALA A 51 4.37 -1.75 -10.26
C ALA A 51 4.19 -3.24 -9.89
N GLU A 52 5.19 -3.84 -9.24
CA GLU A 52 5.12 -5.21 -8.72
C GLU A 52 4.00 -5.36 -7.69
N GLY A 53 3.90 -4.42 -6.74
CA GLY A 53 2.80 -4.35 -5.79
C GLY A 53 1.42 -4.31 -6.46
N GLU A 54 1.26 -3.52 -7.51
CA GLU A 54 0.02 -3.46 -8.31
C GLU A 54 -0.30 -4.79 -9.00
N THR A 55 0.69 -5.42 -9.63
CA THR A 55 0.54 -6.73 -10.28
C THR A 55 0.13 -7.80 -9.27
N LEU A 56 0.77 -7.84 -8.11
CA LEU A 56 0.47 -8.79 -7.04
C LEU A 56 -0.93 -8.56 -6.47
N HIS A 57 -1.33 -7.30 -6.27
CA HIS A 57 -2.68 -6.95 -5.85
C HIS A 57 -3.74 -7.45 -6.84
N LYS A 58 -3.54 -7.18 -8.14
CA LYS A 58 -4.44 -7.66 -9.22
C LYS A 58 -4.50 -9.19 -9.29
N ALA A 59 -3.45 -9.88 -8.86
CA ALA A 59 -3.38 -11.34 -8.78
C ALA A 59 -3.95 -11.92 -7.46
N GLY A 60 -4.48 -11.08 -6.55
CA GLY A 60 -4.99 -11.52 -5.23
C GLY A 60 -3.90 -11.84 -4.20
N LYS A 61 -2.62 -11.61 -4.55
CA LYS A 61 -1.44 -11.85 -3.71
C LYS A 61 -1.18 -10.67 -2.77
N HIS A 62 -2.11 -10.44 -1.84
CA HIS A 62 -2.11 -9.23 -1.01
C HIS A 62 -0.88 -9.14 -0.09
N ALA A 63 -0.47 -10.23 0.54
CA ALA A 63 0.70 -10.22 1.43
C ALA A 63 1.99 -9.90 0.67
N GLU A 64 2.17 -10.46 -0.54
CA GLU A 64 3.32 -10.12 -1.38
C GLU A 64 3.24 -8.70 -1.93
N SER A 65 2.03 -8.21 -2.26
CA SER A 65 1.80 -6.83 -2.68
C SER A 65 2.24 -5.85 -1.59
N GLU A 66 1.74 -6.03 -0.35
CA GLU A 66 2.12 -5.21 0.81
C GLU A 66 3.64 -5.23 1.02
N LYS A 67 4.28 -6.40 0.94
CA LYS A 67 5.74 -6.52 1.09
C LYS A 67 6.51 -5.71 0.03
N ALA A 68 6.07 -5.73 -1.22
CA ALA A 68 6.68 -4.94 -2.29
C ALA A 68 6.50 -3.44 -2.05
N LEU A 69 5.28 -3.02 -1.68
CA LEU A 69 4.93 -1.63 -1.39
C LEU A 69 5.65 -1.09 -0.15
N ASP A 70 5.81 -1.89 0.91
CA ASP A 70 6.63 -1.58 2.08
C ASP A 70 8.09 -1.32 1.71
N GLY A 71 8.65 -2.11 0.78
CA GLY A 71 9.98 -1.88 0.24
C GLY A 71 10.10 -0.51 -0.44
N ALA A 72 9.11 -0.14 -1.27
CA ALA A 72 9.06 1.16 -1.93
C ALA A 72 8.94 2.31 -0.92
N LYS A 73 8.03 2.20 0.04
CA LYS A 73 7.79 3.17 1.10
C LYS A 73 9.05 3.43 1.93
N LYS A 74 9.76 2.36 2.34
CA LYS A 74 11.02 2.47 3.09
C LYS A 74 12.09 3.27 2.33
N MET A 75 12.22 3.07 1.01
CA MET A 75 13.15 3.84 0.19
C MET A 75 12.73 5.31 0.05
N LEU A 76 11.43 5.58 0.07
CA LEU A 76 10.85 6.93 0.04
C LEU A 76 10.79 7.61 1.41
N GLY A 77 11.08 6.89 2.50
CA GLY A 77 11.01 7.39 3.87
C GLY A 77 9.59 7.66 4.36
N ILE A 78 8.61 6.90 3.89
CA ILE A 78 7.19 6.98 4.29
C ILE A 78 6.68 5.65 4.85
#